data_AF-A0A1V4AVW8-F1
#
_entry.id   AF-A0A1V4AVW8-F1
#
_cell.length_a   1.000
_cell.length_b   1.000
_cell.length_c   1.000
_cell.angle_alpha   90.00
_cell.angle_beta   90.00
_cell.angle_gamma   90.00
#
_symmetry.space_group_name_H-M   'P 1'
#
loop_
_entity.id
_entity.type
_entity.pdbx_description
1 polymer ?
#
loop_
_entity_poly.entity_id
_entity_poly.type
_entity_poly.pdbx_seq_one_letter_code
_entity_poly.pdbx_strand_id
1 'polypeptide(L)'
;MKNNHLGFAILYNYQGVIRRYFPDFIIKLKNGDHLILETKGQDSEQNKTKRAFLDEWCRAINQHGGFSKWLWTVSFDPNDLEKLLHDANNYTKQTPSGPCRTTRPVTLP
;
A
#
# COMPACT_ATOMS: atom_id res chain seq x y z
N MET A 1 3.21 12.15 4.23
CA MET A 1 2.88 12.59 5.61
C MET A 1 2.51 11.35 6.42
N LYS A 2 2.82 11.29 7.72
CA LYS A 2 2.31 10.22 8.60
C LYS A 2 0.80 10.39 8.72
N ASN A 3 0.03 9.30 8.71
CA ASN A 3 -1.44 9.33 8.74
C ASN A 3 -2.02 9.70 10.12
N ASN A 4 -1.51 10.76 10.74
CA ASN A 4 -2.15 11.35 11.90
C ASN A 4 -3.20 12.34 11.37
N HIS A 5 -4.48 11.99 11.52
CA HIS A 5 -5.66 12.84 11.29
C HIS A 5 -6.14 13.06 9.83
N LEU A 6 -5.73 12.29 8.83
CA LEU A 6 -6.26 12.43 7.45
C LEU A 6 -7.69 11.89 7.26
N GLY A 7 -8.24 11.17 8.25
CA GLY A 7 -9.55 10.52 8.14
C GLY A 7 -9.60 9.34 7.16
N PHE A 8 -8.47 8.97 6.55
CA PHE A 8 -8.36 7.85 5.64
C PHE A 8 -8.27 6.54 6.41
N ALA A 9 -9.31 5.71 6.30
CA ALA A 9 -9.37 4.38 6.88
C ALA A 9 -9.90 3.38 5.84
N ILE A 10 -9.29 2.21 5.80
CA ILE A 10 -9.79 1.07 5.04
C ILE A 10 -10.52 0.15 6.03
N LEU A 11 -11.77 -0.20 5.72
CA LEU A 11 -12.51 -1.18 6.50
C LEU A 11 -12.06 -2.59 6.12
N TYR A 12 -11.84 -3.44 7.12
CA TYR A 12 -11.54 -4.85 6.90
C TYR A 12 -12.27 -5.71 7.92
N ASN A 13 -12.62 -6.94 7.52
CA ASN A 13 -13.18 -7.93 8.41
C ASN A 13 -12.07 -8.88 8.86
N TYR A 14 -11.92 -9.06 10.17
CA TYR A 14 -11.05 -10.07 10.75
C TYR A 14 -11.83 -10.87 11.80
N GLN A 15 -12.00 -12.16 11.54
CA GLN A 15 -12.71 -13.10 12.43
C GLN A 15 -14.14 -12.62 12.79
N GLY A 16 -14.86 -12.05 11.82
CA GLY A 16 -16.24 -11.58 12.01
C GLY A 16 -16.35 -10.17 12.60
N VAL A 17 -15.23 -9.54 12.96
CA VAL A 17 -15.22 -8.18 13.51
C VAL A 17 -14.77 -7.18 12.45
N ILE A 18 -15.63 -6.20 12.17
CA ILE A 18 -15.28 -5.07 11.30
C ILE A 18 -14.31 -4.14 12.04
N ARG A 19 -13.18 -3.87 11.41
CA ARG A 19 -12.10 -3.05 11.96
C ARG A 19 -11.71 -1.96 10.97
N ARG A 20 -11.13 -0.88 11.50
CA ARG A 20 -10.54 0.21 10.72
C ARG A 20 -9.03 0.02 10.66
N TYR A 21 -8.47 0.11 9.46
CA TYR A 21 -7.04 0.14 9.20
C TYR A 21 -6.64 1.54 8.77
N PHE A 22 -5.69 2.12 9.52
CA PHE A 22 -5.05 3.39 9.21
C PHE A 22 -3.63 3.08 8.75
N PRO A 23 -3.27 3.37 7.48
CA PRO A 23 -1.91 3.17 7.02
C PRO A 23 -0.92 4.08 7.73
N ASP A 24 0.36 3.72 7.80
CA ASP A 24 1.38 4.57 8.44
C ASP A 24 1.63 5.86 7.65
N PHE A 25 1.80 5.71 6.33
CA PHE A 25 2.09 6.83 5.43
C PHE A 25 1.26 6.74 4.15
N ILE A 26 0.80 7.92 3.72
CA ILE A 26 0.28 8.13 2.37
C ILE A 26 1.21 9.13 1.69
N ILE A 27 1.72 8.75 0.54
CA ILE A 27 2.74 9.48 -0.21
C ILE A 27 2.16 9.81 -1.58
N LYS A 28 2.12 11.09 -1.92
CA LYS A 28 1.80 11.54 -3.28
C LYS A 28 3.09 11.58 -4.09
N LEU A 29 3.17 10.77 -5.13
CA LEU A 29 4.30 10.71 -6.05
C LEU A 29 4.26 11.92 -7.00
N LYS A 30 5.41 12.25 -7.59
CA LYS A 30 5.54 13.40 -8.50
C LYS A 30 4.69 13.27 -9.77
N ASN A 31 4.36 12.04 -10.17
CA ASN A 31 3.48 11.77 -11.30
C ASN A 31 1.98 11.87 -10.96
N GLY A 32 1.62 12.19 -9.71
CA GLY A 32 0.23 12.34 -9.26
C GLY A 32 -0.39 11.08 -8.63
N ASP A 33 0.29 9.95 -8.67
CA ASP A 33 -0.17 8.70 -8.05
C ASP A 33 0.04 8.70 -6.54
N HIS A 34 -0.65 7.79 -5.87
CA HIS A 34 -0.59 7.60 -4.43
C HIS A 34 0.10 6.28 -4.08
N LEU A 35 1.00 6.33 -3.12
CA LEU A 35 1.64 5.16 -2.51
C LEU A 35 1.27 5.10 -1.03
N ILE A 36 0.66 3.99 -0.63
CA ILE A 36 0.46 3.61 0.77
C ILE A 36 1.71 2.85 1.22
N LEU A 37 2.40 3.38 2.24
CA LEU A 37 3.60 2.77 2.80
C LEU A 37 3.34 2.35 4.24
N GLU A 38 3.57 1.06 4.50
CA GLU A 38 3.52 0.46 5.83
C GLU A 38 4.92 0.20 6.35
N THR A 39 5.16 0.52 7.62
CA THR A 39 6.38 0.14 8.34
C THR A 39 6.09 -1.07 9.22
N LYS A 40 6.91 -2.13 9.12
CA LYS A 40 6.71 -3.37 9.87
C LYS A 40 7.76 -3.57 10.96
N GLY A 41 7.32 -4.16 12.06
CA GLY A 41 8.19 -4.83 13.05
C GLY A 41 7.96 -6.35 13.16
N GLN A 42 6.75 -6.85 12.91
CA GLN A 42 6.41 -8.30 12.98
C GLN A 42 5.21 -8.68 12.09
N ASP A 43 5.25 -9.88 11.49
CA ASP A 43 4.18 -10.38 10.63
C ASP A 43 3.23 -11.33 11.37
N SER A 44 1.98 -10.92 11.53
CA SER A 44 0.91 -11.70 12.18
C SER A 44 -0.18 -12.09 11.17
N GLU A 45 -1.05 -13.05 11.51
CA GLU A 45 -2.18 -13.42 10.65
C GLU A 45 -3.13 -12.25 10.40
N GLN A 46 -3.42 -11.45 11.42
CA GLN A 46 -4.18 -10.20 11.28
C GLN A 46 -3.53 -9.25 10.27
N ASN A 47 -2.20 -9.19 10.27
CA ASN A 47 -1.42 -8.38 9.34
C ASN A 47 -1.50 -8.89 7.89
N LYS A 48 -1.65 -10.20 7.67
CA LYS A 48 -1.92 -10.79 6.35
C LYS A 48 -3.32 -10.42 5.85
N THR A 49 -4.35 -10.59 6.69
CA THR A 49 -5.72 -10.18 6.35
C THR A 49 -5.79 -8.69 6.03
N LYS A 50 -5.18 -7.84 6.87
CA LYS A 50 -5.09 -6.39 6.63
C LYS A 50 -4.52 -6.06 5.25
N ARG A 51 -3.44 -6.74 4.83
CA ARG A 51 -2.82 -6.55 3.50
C ARG A 51 -3.68 -7.03 2.35
N ALA A 52 -4.43 -8.13 2.53
CA ALA A 52 -5.34 -8.61 1.50
C ALA A 52 -6.44 -7.59 1.20
N PHE A 53 -7.06 -7.02 2.25
CA PHE A 53 -8.06 -5.97 2.11
C PHE A 53 -7.48 -4.66 1.53
N LEU A 54 -6.23 -4.31 1.89
CA LEU A 54 -5.54 -3.17 1.28
C LEU A 54 -5.32 -3.39 -0.23
N ASP A 55 -4.89 -4.59 -0.64
CA ASP A 55 -4.69 -4.91 -2.06
C ASP A 55 -6.00 -4.83 -2.84
N GLU A 56 -7.08 -5.39 -2.27
CA GLU A 56 -8.42 -5.34 -2.87
C GLU A 56 -8.93 -3.90 -3.00
N TRP A 57 -8.75 -3.08 -1.95
CA TRP A 57 -9.14 -1.68 -1.97
C TRP A 57 -8.39 -0.91 -3.07
N CYS A 58 -7.06 -1.08 -3.19
CA CYS A 58 -6.30 -0.44 -4.25
C CYS A 58 -6.76 -0.90 -5.65
N ARG A 59 -7.06 -2.19 -5.83
CA ARG A 59 -7.58 -2.71 -7.11
C ARG A 59 -8.92 -2.08 -7.46
N ALA A 60 -9.84 -2.00 -6.51
CA ALA A 60 -11.15 -1.40 -6.73
C ALA A 60 -11.05 0.07 -7.14
N ILE A 61 -10.23 0.86 -6.44
CA ILE A 61 -10.00 2.28 -6.77
C ILE A 61 -9.36 2.44 -8.15
N ASN A 62 -8.37 1.62 -8.46
CA ASN A 62 -7.68 1.67 -9.76
C ASN A 62 -8.58 1.24 -10.92
N GLN A 63 -9.47 0.27 -10.70
CA GLN A 63 -10.46 -0.16 -11.70
C GLN A 63 -11.56 0.88 -11.93
N HIS A 64 -11.94 1.63 -10.89
CA HIS A 64 -12.94 2.70 -11.02
C HIS A 64 -12.51 3.78 -12.02
N GLY A 65 -11.20 4.02 -12.20
CA GLY A 65 -10.65 4.92 -13.22
C GLY A 65 -10.87 6.42 -12.99
N GLY A 66 -11.71 6.81 -12.03
CA GLY A 66 -11.98 8.21 -11.66
C GLY A 66 -10.92 8.86 -10.76
N PHE A 67 -9.88 8.13 -10.36
CA PHE A 67 -8.81 8.61 -9.47
C PHE A 67 -7.42 8.31 -10.07
N SER A 68 -6.38 9.01 -9.60
CA SER A 68 -5.00 8.61 -9.87
C SER A 68 -4.70 7.25 -9.24
N LYS A 69 -3.64 6.56 -9.69
CA LYS A 69 -3.40 5.18 -9.25
C LYS A 69 -2.99 5.13 -7.79
N TRP A 70 -3.44 4.07 -7.12
CA TRP A 70 -3.06 3.74 -5.76
C TRP A 70 -2.23 2.47 -5.75
N LEU A 71 -1.04 2.57 -5.18
CA LEU A 71 -0.11 1.49 -4.93
C LEU A 71 0.06 1.29 -3.44
N TRP A 72 0.50 0.10 -3.04
CA TRP A 72 0.93 -0.13 -1.66
C TRP A 72 2.24 -0.91 -1.58
N THR A 73 3.02 -0.62 -0.54
CA THR A 73 4.26 -1.33 -0.21
C THR A 73 4.49 -1.42 1.30
N VAL A 74 5.41 -2.28 1.67
CA VAL A 74 5.79 -2.54 3.06
C VAL A 74 7.30 -2.40 3.17
N SER A 75 7.75 -1.52 4.06
CA SER A 75 9.14 -1.35 4.46
C SER A 75 9.39 -2.12 5.76
N PHE A 76 10.50 -2.86 5.79
CA PHE A 76 10.98 -3.57 6.99
C PHE A 76 12.21 -2.91 7.60
N ASP A 77 12.91 -2.08 6.83
CA ASP A 77 14.07 -1.31 7.27
C ASP A 77 13.95 0.13 6.73
N PRO A 78 14.05 1.18 7.56
CA PRO A 78 14.09 2.56 7.09
C PRO A 78 15.09 2.84 5.95
N ASN A 79 16.17 2.06 5.84
CA ASN A 79 17.15 2.18 4.76
C ASN A 79 16.61 1.74 3.38
N ASP A 80 15.50 0.99 3.32
CA ASP A 80 14.88 0.54 2.06
C ASP A 80 13.97 1.61 1.40
N LEU A 81 13.68 2.70 2.12
CA LEU A 81 12.68 3.69 1.74
C LEU A 81 12.99 4.37 0.40
N GLU A 82 14.24 4.80 0.20
CA GLU A 82 14.64 5.49 -1.03
C GLU A 82 14.43 4.59 -2.26
N LYS A 83 14.82 3.32 -2.14
CA LYS A 83 14.63 2.31 -3.18
C LYS A 83 13.16 2.06 -3.45
N LEU A 84 12.33 1.88 -2.42
CA LEU A 84 10.89 1.65 -2.56
C LEU A 84 10.17 2.80 -3.26
N LEU A 85 10.56 4.04 -2.96
CA LEU A 85 9.99 5.22 -3.60
C LEU A 85 10.40 5.32 -5.08
N HIS A 86 11.66 5.02 -5.37
CA HIS A 86 12.16 4.98 -6.73
C HIS A 86 11.45 3.89 -7.57
N ASP A 87 11.32 2.69 -7.02
CA ASP A 87 10.62 1.57 -7.64
C ASP A 87 9.15 1.89 -7.90
N ALA A 88 8.44 2.46 -6.92
CA ALA A 88 7.03 2.83 -7.07
C ALA A 88 6.83 3.88 -8.19
N ASN A 89 7.69 4.89 -8.25
CA ASN A 89 7.61 5.94 -9.28
C ASN A 89 7.96 5.43 -10.70
N ASN A 90 8.76 4.36 -10.81
CA ASN A 90 9.05 3.72 -12.09
C ASN A 90 7.96 2.72 -12.50
N TYR A 91 7.39 2.01 -11.52
CA TYR A 91 6.32 1.02 -11.74
C TYR A 91 5.08 1.64 -12.37
N THR A 92 4.67 2.82 -11.89
CA THR A 92 3.51 3.54 -12.40
C THR A 92 3.66 4.01 -13.85
N LYS A 93 4.90 4.29 -14.28
CA LYS A 93 5.22 4.70 -15.66
C LYS A 93 5.14 3.54 -16.65
N GLN A 94 5.42 2.32 -16.22
CA GLN A 94 5.56 1.16 -17.12
C GLN A 94 4.30 0.32 -17.24
N THR A 95 3.41 0.31 -16.23
CA THR A 95 2.27 -0.61 -16.21
C THR A 95 0.94 0.12 -15.96
N PRO A 96 0.13 0.39 -17.01
CA PRO A 96 -1.23 0.94 -16.88
C PRO A 96 -2.17 0.08 -16.02
N SER A 97 -2.01 -1.25 -16.09
CA SER A 97 -2.93 -2.26 -15.54
C SER A 97 -2.27 -3.25 -14.57
N GLY A 98 -1.10 -2.92 -14.02
CA GLY A 98 -0.33 -3.82 -13.16
C GLY A 98 -0.95 -4.06 -11.77
N PRO A 99 -0.51 -5.10 -11.03
CA PRO A 99 -0.93 -5.31 -9.66
C PRO A 99 -0.67 -4.09 -8.79
N CYS A 100 -1.52 -3.88 -7.78
CA CYS A 100 -1.48 -2.71 -6.90
C CYS A 100 -0.31 -2.70 -5.91
N ARG A 101 0.50 -3.77 -5.90
CA ARG A 101 1.61 -3.98 -4.98
C ARG A 101 2.94 -3.84 -5.71
N THR A 102 3.85 -3.02 -5.18
CA THR A 102 5.16 -2.77 -5.82
C THR A 102 6.25 -3.78 -5.44
N THR A 103 5.91 -4.89 -4.77
CA THR A 103 6.94 -5.84 -4.34
C THR A 103 7.43 -6.69 -5.52
N ARG A 104 8.73 -6.68 -5.78
CA ARG A 104 9.38 -7.90 -6.27
C ARG A 104 9.11 -9.04 -5.26
N PRO A 105 8.96 -10.30 -5.70
CA PRO A 105 8.80 -11.41 -4.78
C PRO A 105 9.89 -11.33 -3.72
N VAL A 106 9.48 -11.38 -2.45
CA VAL A 106 10.40 -11.54 -1.33
C VAL A 106 11.05 -12.90 -1.53
N THR A 107 12.24 -12.93 -2.13
CA THR A 107 13.10 -14.09 -2.00
C THR A 107 13.53 -14.08 -0.54
N LEU A 108 12.82 -14.82 0.30
CA LEU A 108 13.35 -15.26 1.59
C LEU A 108 14.68 -15.98 1.29
N PRO A 109 15.74 -15.75 2.09
CA PRO A 109 16.96 -16.53 1.96
C PRO A 109 16.71 -18.04 2.12
#